data_AF-A0A4Q3TN78-F1
#
_entry.id   AF-A0A4Q3TN78-F1
#
_cell.length_a   1.000
_cell.length_b   1.000
_cell.length_c   1.000
_cell.angle_alpha   90.00
_cell.angle_beta   90.00
_cell.angle_gamma   90.00
#
_symmetry.space_group_name_H-M   'P 1'
#
loop_
_entity.id
_entity.type
_entity.pdbx_description
1 polymer ?
#
loop_
_entity_poly.entity_id
_entity_poly.type
_entity_poly.pdbx_seq_one_letter_code
_entity_poly.pdbx_strand_id
1 'polypeptide(L)'
;MTTQTYASVFEHTSDATFRAWGSELGTNLAAAGLVKTADTGQINWLTATRPASAGTAGGYEIWRFADSSLYLKIEYGTGGSALFPQMWLTVGTGSNGAGTLTGPQSTRGTVLNGTQPTSYAIAYSTYICRTADALAVCFKMGSQSAVYPAGAFIVGKSVDAAGASDGAGYAVWRYGASTVHTLQSVRISGAAFVGNAADLFTSIPGAPTNSLNGGNIQVYPMWMNLPEMRVFAFGVAYLVSEIAKLNTAPGVAMIGSVNHTYLALGQIASSSFGGYTPSTYSLAMIWE
;
A
#
# COMPACT_ATOMS: atom_id res chain seq x y z
N MET A 1 -5.66 -15.36 -6.86
CA MET A 1 -5.86 -14.33 -5.83
C MET A 1 -5.47 -14.94 -4.51
N THR A 2 -4.72 -14.20 -3.71
CA THR A 2 -4.08 -14.75 -2.51
C THR A 2 -4.04 -13.69 -1.43
N THR A 3 -4.59 -14.03 -0.26
CA THR A 3 -4.40 -13.24 0.97
C THR A 3 -3.36 -13.92 1.86
N GLN A 4 -2.59 -13.10 2.58
CA GLN A 4 -1.71 -13.54 3.66
C GLN A 4 -2.00 -12.70 4.90
N THR A 5 -2.18 -13.38 6.01
CA THR A 5 -2.27 -12.74 7.34
C THR A 5 -1.27 -13.43 8.24
N TYR A 6 -0.35 -12.64 8.80
CA TYR A 6 0.65 -13.14 9.73
C TYR A 6 0.92 -12.10 10.82
N ALA A 7 1.44 -12.54 11.95
CA ALA A 7 1.82 -11.63 13.04
C ALA A 7 3.26 -11.92 13.48
N SER A 8 3.98 -10.85 13.79
CA SER A 8 5.36 -10.95 14.26
C SER A 8 5.76 -9.66 14.96
N VAL A 9 6.81 -9.75 15.79
CA VAL A 9 7.37 -8.61 16.50
C VAL A 9 7.86 -7.53 15.53
N PHE A 10 7.92 -6.31 16.00
CA PHE A 10 8.36 -5.18 15.18
C PHE A 10 9.45 -4.43 15.93
N GLU A 11 10.70 -4.86 15.76
CA GLU A 11 11.83 -4.33 16.52
C GLU A 11 12.97 -3.90 15.59
N HIS A 12 13.55 -2.74 15.88
CA HIS A 12 14.59 -2.12 15.05
C HIS A 12 15.76 -1.61 15.92
N THR A 13 16.18 -2.41 16.90
CA THR A 13 17.24 -2.07 17.88
C THR A 13 18.61 -2.62 17.50
N SER A 14 18.68 -3.63 16.63
CA SER A 14 19.92 -4.29 16.19
C SER A 14 19.85 -4.75 14.73
N ASP A 15 20.98 -5.18 14.17
CA ASP A 15 21.02 -5.77 12.83
C ASP A 15 20.21 -7.07 12.74
N ALA A 16 20.19 -7.86 13.83
CA ALA A 16 19.41 -9.10 13.88
C ALA A 16 17.92 -8.82 13.76
N THR A 17 17.41 -7.84 14.51
CA THR A 17 15.99 -7.48 14.43
C THR A 17 15.66 -6.78 13.11
N PHE A 18 16.61 -6.01 12.54
CA PHE A 18 16.48 -5.45 11.19
C PHE A 18 16.27 -6.53 10.12
N ARG A 19 17.09 -7.59 10.15
CA ARG A 19 16.94 -8.74 9.25
C ARG A 19 15.62 -9.48 9.47
N ALA A 20 15.18 -9.61 10.73
CA ALA A 20 13.94 -10.32 11.07
C ALA A 20 12.71 -9.66 10.45
N TRP A 21 12.45 -8.37 10.72
CA TRP A 21 11.25 -7.71 10.17
C TRP A 21 11.35 -7.43 8.67
N GLY A 22 12.56 -7.30 8.12
CA GLY A 22 12.74 -7.08 6.68
C GLY A 22 12.46 -8.34 5.86
N SER A 23 13.03 -9.47 6.27
CA SER A 23 12.93 -10.74 5.54
C SER A 23 11.56 -11.41 5.63
N GLU A 24 10.80 -11.17 6.71
CA GLU A 24 9.44 -11.70 6.82
C GLU A 24 8.52 -11.13 5.74
N LEU A 25 8.69 -9.85 5.36
CA LEU A 25 7.85 -9.24 4.32
C LEU A 25 8.14 -9.90 2.98
N GLY A 26 9.42 -10.05 2.63
CA GLY A 26 9.82 -10.76 1.41
C GLY A 26 9.28 -12.18 1.34
N THR A 27 9.34 -12.93 2.45
CA THR A 27 8.79 -14.30 2.54
C THR A 27 7.28 -14.32 2.28
N ASN A 28 6.53 -13.38 2.85
CA ASN A 28 5.08 -13.32 2.70
C ASN A 28 4.65 -12.72 1.34
N LEU A 29 5.46 -11.86 0.70
CA LEU A 29 5.25 -11.42 -0.68
C LEU A 29 5.38 -12.59 -1.66
N ALA A 30 6.38 -13.46 -1.46
CA ALA A 30 6.51 -14.70 -2.24
C ALA A 30 5.31 -15.63 -2.02
N ALA A 31 4.88 -15.81 -0.76
CA ALA A 31 3.69 -16.61 -0.44
C ALA A 31 2.39 -16.02 -1.02
N ALA A 32 2.31 -14.70 -1.18
CA ALA A 32 1.21 -14.02 -1.89
C ALA A 32 1.29 -14.17 -3.42
N GLY A 33 2.35 -14.78 -3.95
CA GLY A 33 2.52 -15.07 -5.38
C GLY A 33 3.26 -14.00 -6.18
N LEU A 34 3.97 -13.07 -5.52
CA LEU A 34 4.95 -12.23 -6.21
C LEU A 34 6.24 -13.01 -6.47
N VAL A 35 6.94 -12.61 -7.52
CA VAL A 35 8.21 -13.22 -7.92
C VAL A 35 9.33 -12.23 -7.63
N LYS A 36 10.29 -12.61 -6.78
CA LYS A 36 11.51 -11.82 -6.59
C LYS A 36 12.35 -11.90 -7.86
N THR A 37 12.84 -10.77 -8.34
CA THR A 37 13.72 -10.75 -9.51
C THR A 37 15.15 -11.16 -9.13
N ALA A 38 15.99 -11.44 -10.12
CA ALA A 38 17.40 -11.77 -9.93
C ALA A 38 18.34 -10.55 -10.07
N ASP A 39 17.84 -9.35 -9.79
CA ASP A 39 18.63 -8.11 -9.91
C ASP A 39 19.86 -8.14 -8.99
N THR A 40 21.02 -7.73 -9.53
CA THR A 40 22.27 -7.66 -8.77
C THR A 40 22.23 -6.54 -7.73
N GLY A 41 22.74 -6.80 -6.53
CA GLY A 41 22.81 -5.81 -5.44
C GLY A 41 21.55 -5.73 -4.57
N GLN A 42 20.60 -6.64 -4.75
CA GLN A 42 19.52 -6.82 -3.78
C GLN A 42 20.05 -7.21 -2.40
N ILE A 43 19.30 -6.84 -1.37
CA ILE A 43 19.66 -7.07 0.03
C ILE A 43 19.79 -8.56 0.33
N ASN A 44 20.88 -8.91 1.04
CA ASN A 44 21.07 -10.25 1.59
C ASN A 44 20.67 -10.24 3.07
N TRP A 45 19.51 -10.82 3.38
CA TRP A 45 18.97 -10.87 4.74
C TRP A 45 19.76 -11.75 5.71
N LEU A 46 20.82 -12.44 5.29
CA LEU A 46 21.73 -13.13 6.20
C LEU A 46 22.81 -12.19 6.75
N THR A 47 23.21 -11.18 5.97
CA THR A 47 24.36 -10.32 6.27
C THR A 47 24.03 -8.84 6.35
N ALA A 48 22.77 -8.45 6.07
CA ALA A 48 22.38 -7.05 6.08
C ALA A 48 22.61 -6.40 7.46
N THR A 49 23.15 -5.19 7.42
CA THR A 49 23.37 -4.31 8.57
C THR A 49 22.31 -3.21 8.58
N ARG A 50 21.81 -2.88 9.76
CA ARG A 50 20.87 -1.78 9.94
C ARG A 50 21.59 -0.45 9.67
N PRO A 51 21.03 0.45 8.85
CA PRO A 51 21.59 1.79 8.68
C PRO A 51 21.66 2.55 10.01
N ALA A 52 22.80 3.17 10.31
CA ALA A 52 22.97 3.96 11.53
C ALA A 52 22.23 5.31 11.46
N SER A 53 22.11 5.88 10.27
CA SER A 53 21.54 7.21 10.04
C SER A 53 20.05 7.14 9.69
N ALA A 54 19.29 8.08 10.25
CA ALA A 54 17.89 8.29 9.89
C ALA A 54 17.73 8.61 8.40
N GLY A 55 16.62 8.16 7.79
CA GLY A 55 16.30 8.41 6.38
C GLY A 55 17.16 7.65 5.38
N THR A 56 17.93 6.65 5.82
CA THR A 56 18.89 5.93 4.97
C THR A 56 18.38 4.53 4.65
N ALA A 57 18.38 4.16 3.36
CA ALA A 57 18.12 2.79 2.93
C ALA A 57 19.36 1.91 3.15
N GLY A 58 19.18 0.73 3.74
CA GLY A 58 20.21 -0.30 3.95
C GLY A 58 20.25 -1.36 2.86
N GLY A 59 19.26 -1.36 1.97
CA GLY A 59 19.20 -2.24 0.81
C GLY A 59 17.80 -2.29 0.22
N TYR A 60 17.63 -3.10 -0.81
CA TYR A 60 16.37 -3.20 -1.53
C TYR A 60 16.08 -4.62 -2.01
N GLU A 61 14.82 -4.88 -2.27
CA GLU A 61 14.36 -6.02 -3.06
C GLU A 61 13.60 -5.51 -4.28
N ILE A 62 13.64 -6.26 -5.38
CA ILE A 62 12.76 -6.03 -6.53
C ILE A 62 11.88 -7.25 -6.69
N TRP A 63 10.57 -7.00 -6.69
CA TRP A 63 9.53 -7.97 -6.88
C TRP A 63 8.77 -7.65 -8.15
N ARG A 64 8.15 -8.65 -8.77
CA ARG A 64 7.25 -8.45 -9.90
C ARG A 64 5.98 -9.25 -9.74
N PHE A 65 4.92 -8.77 -10.40
CA PHE A 65 3.74 -9.59 -10.63
C PHE A 65 4.11 -10.80 -11.51
N ALA A 66 3.35 -11.89 -11.37
CA ALA A 66 3.64 -13.13 -12.07
C ALA A 66 3.64 -12.96 -13.60
N ASP A 67 2.77 -12.09 -14.13
CA ASP A 67 2.66 -11.70 -15.54
C ASP A 67 3.75 -10.69 -15.98
N SER A 68 4.63 -10.27 -15.08
CA SER A 68 5.66 -9.25 -15.31
C SER A 68 5.12 -7.88 -15.72
N SER A 69 3.85 -7.57 -15.46
CA SER A 69 3.28 -6.29 -15.89
C SER A 69 3.80 -5.11 -15.06
N LEU A 70 4.11 -5.35 -13.78
CA LEU A 70 4.56 -4.34 -12.83
C LEU A 70 5.71 -4.89 -11.98
N TYR A 71 6.67 -4.03 -11.69
CA TYR A 71 7.85 -4.27 -10.87
C TYR A 71 7.85 -3.30 -9.70
N LEU A 72 8.11 -3.81 -8.50
CA LEU A 72 8.12 -3.07 -7.24
C LEU A 72 9.53 -3.13 -6.67
N LYS A 73 10.18 -1.98 -6.55
CA LYS A 73 11.40 -1.83 -5.77
C LYS A 73 11.00 -1.41 -4.35
N ILE A 74 11.22 -2.31 -3.40
CA ILE A 74 11.00 -2.06 -1.97
C ILE A 74 12.35 -1.85 -1.33
N GLU A 75 12.56 -0.67 -0.75
CA GLU A 75 13.78 -0.32 -0.04
C GLU A 75 13.53 -0.37 1.46
N TYR A 76 14.49 -0.93 2.21
CA TYR A 76 14.41 -1.14 3.65
C TYR A 76 15.48 -0.32 4.33
N GLY A 77 15.17 0.31 5.45
CA GLY A 77 16.16 1.13 6.15
C GLY A 77 15.71 1.61 7.52
N THR A 78 16.31 2.74 7.93
CA THR A 78 16.11 3.37 9.24
C THR A 78 15.39 4.70 9.05
N GLY A 79 14.32 4.90 9.82
CA GLY A 79 13.41 6.05 9.74
C GLY A 79 13.88 7.27 10.51
N GLY A 80 12.94 8.15 10.89
CA GLY A 80 13.23 9.39 11.62
C GLY A 80 13.88 9.20 12.99
N SER A 81 13.95 7.98 13.50
CA SER A 81 14.76 7.59 14.65
C SER A 81 15.54 6.32 14.36
N ALA A 82 16.70 6.15 15.01
CA ALA A 82 17.52 4.94 14.92
C ALA A 82 16.82 3.64 15.40
N LEU A 83 15.66 3.78 16.06
CA LEU A 83 14.86 2.69 16.61
C LEU A 83 13.59 2.41 15.81
N PHE A 84 13.40 3.08 14.67
CA PHE A 84 12.24 2.87 13.82
C PHE A 84 12.67 2.50 12.40
N PRO A 85 12.13 1.43 11.82
CA PRO A 85 12.43 1.08 10.44
C PRO A 85 11.69 1.96 9.45
N GLN A 86 12.25 2.16 8.27
CA GLN A 86 11.60 2.86 7.16
C GLN A 86 11.54 1.96 5.94
N MET A 87 10.45 2.08 5.18
CA MET A 87 10.35 1.47 3.86
C MET A 87 9.95 2.50 2.82
N TRP A 88 10.51 2.34 1.63
CA TRP A 88 10.13 3.10 0.44
C TRP A 88 9.72 2.17 -0.68
N LEU A 89 8.86 2.68 -1.53
CA LEU A 89 8.33 1.98 -2.69
C LEU A 89 8.52 2.83 -3.94
N THR A 90 9.05 2.19 -4.97
CA THR A 90 9.02 2.66 -6.36
C THR A 90 8.38 1.55 -7.20
N VAL A 91 7.47 1.90 -8.10
CA VAL A 91 6.83 0.94 -9.01
C VAL A 91 7.12 1.35 -10.44
N GLY A 92 7.43 0.40 -11.31
CA GLY A 92 7.66 0.60 -12.75
C GLY A 92 7.19 -0.60 -13.57
N THR A 93 7.51 -0.61 -14.86
CA THR A 93 7.08 -1.67 -15.81
C THR A 93 8.19 -2.64 -16.21
N GLY A 94 9.40 -2.44 -15.69
CA GLY A 94 10.51 -3.35 -15.91
C GLY A 94 11.64 -3.14 -14.91
N SER A 95 12.67 -3.98 -15.01
CA SER A 95 13.95 -3.79 -14.31
C SER A 95 15.10 -4.03 -15.28
N ASN A 96 16.22 -3.35 -15.06
CA ASN A 96 17.44 -3.51 -15.86
C ASN A 96 18.35 -4.67 -15.38
N GLY A 97 17.91 -5.46 -14.40
CA GLY A 97 18.70 -6.54 -13.80
C GLY A 97 19.82 -6.07 -12.86
N ALA A 98 19.93 -4.76 -12.63
CA ALA A 98 20.96 -4.14 -11.80
C ALA A 98 20.36 -3.15 -10.78
N GLY A 99 19.11 -3.38 -10.36
CA GLY A 99 18.50 -2.63 -9.27
C GLY A 99 17.79 -1.34 -9.67
N THR A 100 17.69 -1.06 -10.97
CA THR A 100 17.02 0.13 -11.50
C THR A 100 15.78 -0.29 -12.26
N LEU A 101 14.63 0.25 -11.85
CA LEU A 101 13.38 0.08 -12.58
C LEU A 101 13.45 0.83 -13.92
N THR A 102 12.82 0.26 -14.93
CA THR A 102 12.77 0.82 -16.30
C THR A 102 11.33 1.16 -16.70
N GLY A 103 11.20 1.94 -17.78
CA GLY A 103 9.90 2.41 -18.27
C GLY A 103 9.31 3.52 -17.41
N PRO A 104 8.03 3.87 -17.63
CA PRO A 104 7.31 4.79 -16.75
C PRO A 104 7.29 4.26 -15.32
N GLN A 105 7.71 5.09 -14.37
CA GLN A 105 7.84 4.70 -12.96
C GLN A 105 7.22 5.75 -12.04
N SER A 106 6.70 5.31 -10.89
CA SER A 106 6.29 6.19 -9.82
C SER A 106 7.51 6.89 -9.22
N THR A 107 7.31 7.99 -8.51
CA THR A 107 8.38 8.51 -7.67
C THR A 107 8.62 7.57 -6.50
N ARG A 108 9.86 7.52 -6.00
CA ARG A 108 10.19 6.85 -4.74
C ARG A 108 9.43 7.52 -3.61
N GLY A 109 8.54 6.78 -2.94
CA GLY A 109 7.75 7.32 -1.83
C GLY A 109 7.81 6.43 -0.60
N THR A 110 7.72 7.04 0.57
CA THR A 110 7.73 6.32 1.85
C THR A 110 6.41 5.59 2.08
N VAL A 111 6.47 4.31 2.48
CA VAL A 111 5.30 3.45 2.78
C VAL A 111 5.34 2.89 4.20
N LEU A 112 6.38 3.21 4.96
CA LEU A 112 6.52 2.94 6.39
C LEU A 112 7.37 4.07 6.97
N ASN A 113 6.80 4.86 7.87
CA ASN A 113 7.42 5.98 8.56
C ASN A 113 6.71 6.19 9.91
N GLY A 114 7.37 6.82 10.86
CA GLY A 114 6.75 7.15 12.13
C GLY A 114 7.68 7.00 13.31
N THR A 115 7.08 6.73 14.44
CA THR A 115 7.72 6.58 15.75
C THR A 115 7.85 5.11 16.11
N GLN A 116 8.64 4.82 17.15
CA GLN A 116 8.80 3.48 17.67
C GLN A 116 7.43 2.83 17.95
N PRO A 117 7.29 1.51 17.74
CA PRO A 117 6.06 0.83 18.06
C PRO A 117 5.76 0.86 19.55
N THR A 118 4.48 0.71 19.88
CA THR A 118 3.99 0.68 21.27
C THR A 118 4.61 -0.43 22.12
N SER A 119 5.13 -1.49 21.50
CA SER A 119 5.86 -2.58 22.14
C SER A 119 6.79 -3.27 21.14
N TYR A 120 7.98 -3.67 21.57
CA TYR A 120 8.89 -4.52 20.79
C TYR A 120 8.63 -6.02 20.99
N ALA A 121 7.90 -6.39 22.04
CA ALA A 121 7.66 -7.79 22.40
C ALA A 121 6.32 -8.33 21.87
N ILE A 122 5.39 -7.44 21.49
CA ILE A 122 4.08 -7.84 20.96
C ILE A 122 4.18 -8.07 19.46
N ALA A 123 3.55 -9.16 19.00
CA ALA A 123 3.40 -9.41 17.58
C ALA A 123 2.25 -8.56 17.01
N TYR A 124 2.51 -7.89 15.89
CA TYR A 124 1.52 -7.09 15.17
C TYR A 124 1.14 -7.76 13.85
N SER A 125 -0.15 -7.77 13.53
CA SER A 125 -0.65 -8.40 12.32
C SER A 125 -0.29 -7.60 11.07
N THR A 126 0.14 -8.29 10.03
CA THR A 126 0.31 -7.78 8.68
C THR A 126 -0.67 -8.49 7.76
N TYR A 127 -1.24 -7.72 6.84
CA TYR A 127 -2.24 -8.18 5.88
C TYR A 127 -1.72 -7.89 4.47
N ILE A 128 -1.70 -8.90 3.62
CA ILE A 128 -1.32 -8.79 2.20
C ILE A 128 -2.44 -9.37 1.37
N CYS A 129 -2.91 -8.64 0.37
CA CYS A 129 -3.82 -9.14 -0.66
C CYS A 129 -3.17 -8.96 -2.03
N ARG A 130 -3.11 -10.05 -2.82
CA ARG A 130 -2.62 -10.02 -4.19
C ARG A 130 -3.67 -10.57 -5.13
N THR A 131 -4.05 -9.75 -6.10
CA THR A 131 -4.92 -10.11 -7.22
C THR A 131 -4.09 -10.17 -8.51
N ALA A 132 -4.70 -10.45 -9.65
CA ALA A 132 -3.98 -10.35 -10.93
C ALA A 132 -3.52 -8.90 -11.20
N ASP A 133 -4.24 -7.92 -10.68
CA ASP A 133 -4.13 -6.52 -11.09
C ASP A 133 -3.72 -5.58 -9.95
N ALA A 134 -3.64 -6.10 -8.71
CA ALA A 134 -3.23 -5.31 -7.57
C ALA A 134 -2.45 -6.08 -6.50
N LEU A 135 -1.73 -5.30 -5.69
CA LEU A 135 -1.10 -5.69 -4.44
C LEU A 135 -1.49 -4.65 -3.39
N ALA A 136 -2.10 -5.10 -2.30
CA ALA A 136 -2.37 -4.29 -1.13
C ALA A 136 -1.62 -4.86 0.08
N VAL A 137 -0.96 -3.98 0.83
CA VAL A 137 -0.23 -4.34 2.05
C VAL A 137 -0.59 -3.38 3.17
N CYS A 138 -1.01 -3.93 4.30
CA CYS A 138 -1.10 -3.23 5.57
C CYS A 138 -0.11 -3.86 6.55
N PHE A 139 0.98 -3.16 6.83
CA PHE A 139 2.12 -3.66 7.59
C PHE A 139 1.99 -3.30 9.08
N LYS A 140 2.00 -4.33 9.94
CA LYS A 140 1.99 -4.20 11.42
C LYS A 140 0.84 -3.34 11.96
N MET A 141 -0.38 -3.71 11.63
CA MET A 141 -1.59 -3.11 12.19
C MET A 141 -1.55 -3.11 13.71
N GLY A 142 -1.78 -1.94 14.31
CA GLY A 142 -1.79 -1.78 15.77
C GLY A 142 -0.47 -1.34 16.37
N SER A 143 0.61 -1.24 15.57
CA SER A 143 1.94 -0.99 16.11
C SER A 143 2.15 0.45 16.58
N GLN A 144 1.58 1.42 15.88
CA GLN A 144 1.69 2.85 16.22
C GLN A 144 0.65 3.27 17.27
N SER A 145 -0.54 2.70 17.20
CA SER A 145 -1.61 2.84 18.19
C SER A 145 -2.61 1.71 18.01
N ALA A 146 -3.66 1.64 18.85
CA ALA A 146 -4.73 0.69 18.67
C ALA A 146 -5.47 0.78 17.30
N VAL A 147 -5.29 1.84 16.52
CA VAL A 147 -6.05 2.08 15.26
C VAL A 147 -5.18 2.32 14.01
N TYR A 148 -3.86 2.46 14.16
CA TYR A 148 -2.95 2.75 13.05
C TYR A 148 -1.96 1.60 12.78
N PRO A 149 -1.70 1.25 11.51
CA PRO A 149 -0.59 0.40 11.15
C PRO A 149 0.74 1.15 11.18
N ALA A 150 1.85 0.43 11.07
CA ALA A 150 3.14 1.05 10.86
C ALA A 150 3.24 1.70 9.47
N GLY A 151 2.71 1.01 8.46
CA GLY A 151 2.76 1.43 7.07
C GLY A 151 1.73 0.69 6.23
N ALA A 152 1.34 1.27 5.10
CA ALA A 152 0.45 0.61 4.16
C ALA A 152 0.67 1.14 2.74
N PHE A 153 0.36 0.32 1.74
CA PHE A 153 0.34 0.75 0.35
C PHE A 153 -0.59 -0.13 -0.49
N ILE A 154 -1.05 0.42 -1.61
CA ILE A 154 -1.80 -0.29 -2.63
C ILE A 154 -1.19 0.06 -3.98
N VAL A 155 -0.84 -0.95 -4.76
CA VAL A 155 -0.46 -0.84 -6.16
C VAL A 155 -1.55 -1.51 -6.96
N GLY A 156 -2.14 -0.81 -7.93
CA GLY A 156 -3.19 -1.38 -8.78
C GLY A 156 -3.11 -0.85 -10.20
N LYS A 157 -3.33 -1.73 -11.18
CA LYS A 157 -3.42 -1.35 -12.60
C LYS A 157 -4.62 -0.43 -12.83
N SER A 158 -4.67 0.26 -13.96
CA SER A 158 -5.92 0.88 -14.40
C SER A 158 -6.93 -0.17 -14.87
N VAL A 159 -8.21 0.19 -14.75
CA VAL A 159 -9.34 -0.61 -15.22
C VAL A 159 -10.24 0.20 -16.16
N ASP A 160 -10.89 -0.51 -17.08
CA ASP A 160 -11.87 0.05 -18.00
C ASP A 160 -13.26 0.23 -17.36
N ALA A 161 -14.23 0.66 -18.17
CA ALA A 161 -15.62 0.86 -17.73
C ALA A 161 -16.33 -0.44 -17.30
N ALA A 162 -15.83 -1.61 -17.69
CA ALA A 162 -16.33 -2.90 -17.25
C ALA A 162 -15.69 -3.37 -15.93
N GLY A 163 -14.61 -2.72 -15.49
CA GLY A 163 -13.83 -3.10 -14.32
C GLY A 163 -12.69 -4.08 -14.63
N ALA A 164 -12.38 -4.33 -15.90
CA ALA A 164 -11.27 -5.19 -16.31
C ALA A 164 -9.98 -4.36 -16.47
N SER A 165 -8.81 -4.96 -16.19
CA SER A 165 -7.55 -4.25 -16.42
C SER A 165 -7.33 -3.96 -17.92
N ASP A 166 -6.93 -2.74 -18.22
CA ASP A 166 -6.88 -2.20 -19.60
C ASP A 166 -5.48 -1.85 -20.10
N GLY A 167 -4.45 -2.03 -19.26
CA GLY A 167 -3.06 -1.72 -19.58
C GLY A 167 -2.74 -0.23 -19.78
N ALA A 168 -3.66 0.70 -19.50
CA ALA A 168 -3.43 2.14 -19.69
C ALA A 168 -2.38 2.70 -18.71
N GLY A 169 -2.32 2.16 -17.50
CA GLY A 169 -1.43 2.62 -16.44
C GLY A 169 -1.61 1.85 -15.15
N TYR A 170 -1.20 2.48 -14.06
CA TYR A 170 -1.39 2.01 -12.68
C TYR A 170 -1.41 3.20 -11.72
N ALA A 171 -1.82 2.96 -10.48
CA ALA A 171 -1.67 3.90 -9.39
C ALA A 171 -0.98 3.25 -8.18
N VAL A 172 -0.30 4.10 -7.42
CA VAL A 172 0.39 3.76 -6.18
C VAL A 172 -0.18 4.63 -5.07
N TRP A 173 -1.01 4.04 -4.22
CA TRP A 173 -1.41 4.62 -2.96
C TRP A 173 -0.41 4.25 -1.87
N ARG A 174 -0.02 5.21 -1.04
CA ARG A 174 1.01 5.06 -0.01
C ARG A 174 0.54 5.71 1.27
N TYR A 175 0.75 5.01 2.38
CA TYR A 175 0.63 5.52 3.74
C TYR A 175 1.97 5.31 4.43
N GLY A 176 2.68 6.43 4.64
CA GLY A 176 3.96 6.43 5.33
C GLY A 176 3.79 6.67 6.83
N ALA A 177 2.99 7.67 7.22
CA ALA A 177 2.81 8.07 8.62
C ALA A 177 1.36 8.58 8.83
N SER A 178 0.96 8.84 10.08
CA SER A 178 -0.41 9.24 10.46
C SER A 178 -1.02 10.39 9.66
N THR A 179 -0.21 11.26 9.05
CA THR A 179 -0.66 12.43 8.28
C THR A 179 -0.30 12.41 6.80
N VAL A 180 0.53 11.46 6.32
CA VAL A 180 1.04 11.46 4.94
C VAL A 180 0.51 10.26 4.18
N HIS A 181 -0.51 10.52 3.37
CA HIS A 181 -1.10 9.58 2.43
C HIS A 181 -1.12 10.21 1.05
N THR A 182 -0.71 9.46 0.04
CA THR A 182 -0.70 9.97 -1.35
C THR A 182 -1.12 8.88 -2.31
N LEU A 183 -1.79 9.28 -3.38
CA LEU A 183 -1.99 8.46 -4.57
C LEU A 183 -1.24 9.12 -5.73
N GLN A 184 -0.52 8.30 -6.49
CA GLN A 184 0.17 8.72 -7.71
C GLN A 184 -0.24 7.82 -8.86
N SER A 185 -0.70 8.42 -9.95
CA SER A 185 -1.03 7.71 -11.18
C SER A 185 0.15 7.72 -12.16
N VAL A 186 0.38 6.61 -12.85
CA VAL A 186 1.41 6.47 -13.88
C VAL A 186 0.77 5.86 -15.12
N ARG A 187 0.88 6.57 -16.24
CA ARG A 187 0.42 6.12 -17.55
C ARG A 187 1.53 5.36 -18.27
N ILE A 188 1.20 4.17 -18.76
CA ILE A 188 2.12 3.29 -19.50
C ILE A 188 1.90 3.42 -21.01
N SER A 189 0.64 3.41 -21.46
CA SER A 189 0.31 3.41 -22.89
C SER A 189 0.05 4.81 -23.44
N GLY A 190 0.31 5.01 -24.73
CA GLY A 190 0.26 6.34 -25.36
C GLY A 190 1.45 7.21 -24.95
N ALA A 191 1.24 8.52 -24.79
CA ALA A 191 2.26 9.40 -24.24
C ALA A 191 2.43 9.14 -22.73
N ALA A 192 3.54 8.48 -22.36
CA ALA A 192 3.85 8.15 -20.97
C ALA A 192 3.80 9.40 -20.07
N PHE A 193 3.24 9.23 -18.88
CA PHE A 193 3.01 10.32 -17.94
C PHE A 193 3.12 9.82 -16.52
N VAL A 194 3.79 10.58 -15.66
CA VAL A 194 3.87 10.33 -14.22
C VAL A 194 3.18 11.50 -13.54
N GLY A 195 2.02 11.23 -12.92
CA GLY A 195 1.29 12.24 -12.18
C GLY A 195 2.01 12.65 -10.90
N ASN A 196 1.61 13.78 -10.33
CA ASN A 196 2.06 14.15 -8.99
C ASN A 196 1.44 13.20 -7.96
N ALA A 197 2.22 12.87 -6.93
CA ALA A 197 1.69 12.20 -5.74
C ALA A 197 0.88 13.22 -4.93
N ALA A 198 -0.41 12.98 -4.73
CA ALA A 198 -1.29 13.92 -4.05
C ALA A 198 -2.20 13.21 -3.04
N ASP A 199 -2.70 13.97 -2.08
CA ASP A 199 -3.66 13.58 -1.07
C ASP A 199 -5.11 13.92 -1.49
N LEU A 200 -5.42 14.08 -2.78
CA LEU A 200 -6.79 14.35 -3.23
C LEU A 200 -7.20 13.29 -4.25
N PHE A 201 -7.65 12.14 -3.74
CA PHE A 201 -7.99 10.99 -4.58
C PHE A 201 -9.38 10.43 -4.32
N THR A 202 -10.13 10.92 -3.33
CA THR A 202 -11.52 10.50 -3.09
C THR A 202 -12.47 11.71 -3.11
N SER A 203 -13.70 11.53 -3.58
CA SER A 203 -14.79 12.50 -3.39
C SER A 203 -15.86 11.89 -2.50
N ILE A 204 -16.27 12.61 -1.45
CA ILE A 204 -17.30 12.18 -0.49
C ILE A 204 -18.42 13.24 -0.49
N PRO A 205 -19.41 13.12 -1.38
CA PRO A 205 -20.44 14.14 -1.55
C PRO A 205 -21.28 14.33 -0.28
N GLY A 206 -21.45 15.60 0.15
CA GLY A 206 -22.30 15.95 1.29
C GLY A 206 -21.76 15.58 2.67
N ALA A 207 -20.59 14.94 2.73
CA ALA A 207 -19.92 14.57 3.97
C ALA A 207 -20.83 13.90 5.03
N PRO A 208 -21.54 12.83 4.68
CA PRO A 208 -22.48 12.19 5.60
C PRO A 208 -21.77 11.66 6.84
N THR A 209 -22.38 11.83 8.01
CA THR A 209 -21.91 11.22 9.27
C THR A 209 -22.51 9.83 9.51
N ASN A 210 -23.51 9.46 8.70
CA ASN A 210 -24.13 8.16 8.62
C ASN A 210 -24.69 7.97 7.21
N SER A 211 -24.50 6.77 6.69
CA SER A 211 -24.86 6.26 5.37
C SER A 211 -25.67 4.96 5.47
N LEU A 212 -25.72 4.33 6.65
CA LEU A 212 -26.50 3.13 6.95
C LEU A 212 -27.99 3.35 6.65
N ASN A 213 -28.46 2.80 5.55
CA ASN A 213 -29.88 2.66 5.26
C ASN A 213 -30.18 1.19 4.95
N GLY A 214 -30.93 0.52 5.84
CA GLY A 214 -31.30 -0.89 5.68
C GLY A 214 -30.12 -1.87 5.67
N GLY A 215 -28.98 -1.52 6.28
CA GLY A 215 -27.76 -2.36 6.29
C GLY A 215 -26.85 -2.20 5.07
N ASN A 216 -27.22 -1.36 4.11
CA ASN A 216 -26.33 -0.99 3.01
C ASN A 216 -25.32 0.05 3.49
N ILE A 217 -24.03 -0.29 3.38
CA ILE A 217 -22.93 0.58 3.76
C ILE A 217 -22.44 1.32 2.51
N GLN A 218 -22.28 2.63 2.57
CA GLN A 218 -21.68 3.39 1.48
C GLN A 218 -20.15 3.33 1.57
N VAL A 219 -19.53 3.03 0.45
CA VAL A 219 -18.10 3.23 0.22
C VAL A 219 -17.93 4.21 -0.95
N TYR A 220 -16.84 4.95 -0.94
CA TYR A 220 -16.58 6.01 -1.93
C TYR A 220 -15.37 5.65 -2.79
N PRO A 221 -15.47 5.84 -4.12
CA PRO A 221 -14.39 5.47 -5.03
C PRO A 221 -13.19 6.38 -4.82
N MET A 222 -12.02 5.77 -4.93
CA MET A 222 -10.79 6.49 -5.19
C MET A 222 -10.64 6.72 -6.71
N TRP A 223 -9.90 7.75 -7.09
CA TRP A 223 -9.73 8.19 -8.47
C TRP A 223 -8.26 8.25 -8.85
N MET A 224 -7.96 7.78 -10.06
CA MET A 224 -6.69 7.94 -10.73
C MET A 224 -6.77 9.10 -11.70
N ASN A 225 -5.69 9.88 -11.75
CA ASN A 225 -5.50 10.92 -12.75
C ASN A 225 -4.50 10.40 -13.79
N LEU A 226 -5.00 9.52 -14.67
CA LEU A 226 -4.42 9.39 -16.00
C LEU A 226 -4.94 10.60 -16.81
N PRO A 227 -4.42 10.89 -18.02
CA PRO A 227 -4.96 11.98 -18.84
C PRO A 227 -6.49 11.94 -19.01
N GLU A 228 -7.09 10.78 -18.79
CA GLU A 228 -8.51 10.61 -18.47
C GLU A 228 -8.66 10.17 -17.00
N MET A 229 -9.62 10.76 -16.28
CA MET A 229 -9.96 10.34 -14.92
C MET A 229 -10.55 8.92 -14.92
N ARG A 230 -10.05 8.05 -14.05
CA ARG A 230 -10.53 6.66 -13.91
C ARG A 230 -10.73 6.29 -12.45
N VAL A 231 -11.61 5.33 -12.18
CA VAL A 231 -11.78 4.78 -10.83
C VAL A 231 -10.55 3.93 -10.47
N PHE A 232 -10.00 4.13 -9.28
CA PHE A 232 -9.04 3.22 -8.68
C PHE A 232 -9.81 2.13 -7.93
N ALA A 233 -9.99 0.97 -8.55
CA ALA A 233 -10.85 -0.10 -8.02
C ALA A 233 -10.30 -0.82 -6.78
N PHE A 234 -9.03 -0.59 -6.42
CA PHE A 234 -8.31 -1.40 -5.43
C PHE A 234 -8.25 -0.81 -4.02
N GLY A 235 -8.85 0.36 -3.84
CA GLY A 235 -9.05 0.98 -2.54
C GLY A 235 -10.30 1.85 -2.55
N VAL A 236 -10.96 1.94 -1.41
CA VAL A 236 -12.17 2.74 -1.22
C VAL A 236 -12.09 3.52 0.09
N ALA A 237 -12.78 4.64 0.16
CA ALA A 237 -13.03 5.30 1.44
C ALA A 237 -14.34 4.79 2.05
N TYR A 238 -14.44 4.80 3.36
CA TYR A 238 -15.64 4.38 4.10
C TYR A 238 -15.80 5.18 5.40
N LEU A 239 -16.99 5.18 6.00
CA LEU A 239 -17.23 5.79 7.30
C LEU A 239 -16.77 4.85 8.43
N VAL A 240 -15.88 5.34 9.29
CA VAL A 240 -15.31 4.56 10.41
C VAL A 240 -16.38 4.05 11.39
N SER A 241 -17.50 4.78 11.51
CA SER A 241 -18.64 4.40 12.35
C SER A 241 -19.44 3.20 11.80
N GLU A 242 -19.24 2.82 10.54
CA GLU A 242 -20.10 1.84 9.85
C GLU A 242 -19.39 0.51 9.62
N ILE A 243 -18.09 0.55 9.31
CA ILE A 243 -17.28 -0.65 9.14
C ILE A 243 -16.23 -0.68 10.25
N ALA A 244 -16.35 -1.65 11.14
CA ALA A 244 -15.36 -1.88 12.17
C ALA A 244 -13.99 -2.15 11.53
N LYS A 245 -12.93 -1.64 12.17
CA LYS A 245 -11.54 -1.91 11.81
C LYS A 245 -11.30 -3.42 11.64
N LEU A 246 -10.58 -3.80 10.58
CA LEU A 246 -10.26 -5.17 10.19
C LEU A 246 -11.47 -6.05 9.89
N ASN A 247 -12.64 -5.45 9.69
CA ASN A 247 -13.79 -6.13 9.13
C ASN A 247 -13.81 -5.93 7.60
N THR A 248 -14.40 -6.88 6.90
CA THR A 248 -14.58 -6.79 5.44
C THR A 248 -15.84 -6.01 5.13
N ALA A 249 -15.71 -4.97 4.30
CA ALA A 249 -16.86 -4.34 3.65
C ALA A 249 -17.58 -5.38 2.78
N PRO A 250 -18.92 -5.28 2.62
CA PRO A 250 -19.65 -6.09 1.64
C PRO A 250 -19.06 -5.93 0.24
N GLY A 251 -19.25 -6.94 -0.63
CA GLY A 251 -18.81 -6.84 -2.03
C GLY A 251 -19.44 -5.65 -2.74
N VAL A 252 -18.62 -4.73 -3.25
CA VAL A 252 -19.08 -3.52 -3.95
C VAL A 252 -18.49 -3.46 -5.35
N ALA A 253 -19.34 -3.24 -6.36
CA ALA A 253 -18.93 -2.91 -7.72
C ALA A 253 -18.78 -1.39 -7.87
N MET A 254 -17.57 -0.89 -7.68
CA MET A 254 -17.27 0.55 -7.83
C MET A 254 -17.28 1.00 -9.30
N ILE A 255 -17.04 0.08 -10.22
CA ILE A 255 -17.02 0.32 -11.66
C ILE A 255 -17.48 -0.94 -12.39
N GLY A 256 -18.33 -0.76 -13.40
CA GLY A 256 -18.89 -1.88 -14.16
C GLY A 256 -19.71 -2.82 -13.29
N SER A 257 -19.46 -4.12 -13.44
CA SER A 257 -20.18 -5.19 -12.71
C SER A 257 -19.26 -6.05 -11.83
N VAL A 258 -17.97 -5.70 -11.75
CA VAL A 258 -16.98 -6.46 -10.98
C VAL A 258 -17.10 -6.09 -9.51
N ASN A 259 -17.54 -7.03 -8.69
CA ASN A 259 -17.59 -6.88 -7.24
C ASN A 259 -16.22 -7.17 -6.63
N HIS A 260 -15.76 -6.25 -5.77
CA HIS A 260 -14.58 -6.46 -4.93
C HIS A 260 -14.97 -6.41 -3.45
N THR A 261 -14.24 -7.19 -2.64
CA THR A 261 -14.31 -7.11 -1.17
C THR A 261 -13.14 -6.27 -0.66
N TYR A 262 -13.35 -5.52 0.42
CA TYR A 262 -12.35 -4.60 0.96
C TYR A 262 -12.16 -4.78 2.47
N LEU A 263 -10.93 -4.76 2.96
CA LEU A 263 -10.59 -4.80 4.38
C LEU A 263 -10.44 -3.38 4.94
N ALA A 264 -11.27 -3.02 5.92
CA ALA A 264 -11.21 -1.74 6.61
C ALA A 264 -9.93 -1.63 7.46
N LEU A 265 -9.10 -0.60 7.23
CA LEU A 265 -7.79 -0.46 7.88
C LEU A 265 -7.80 0.47 9.11
N GLY A 266 -8.97 0.80 9.65
CA GLY A 266 -9.09 1.52 10.92
C GLY A 266 -9.26 3.02 10.74
N GLN A 267 -8.28 3.82 11.16
CA GLN A 267 -8.32 5.28 11.04
C GLN A 267 -7.22 5.82 10.13
N ILE A 268 -6.75 5.04 9.14
CA ILE A 268 -5.85 5.59 8.13
C ILE A 268 -6.61 6.61 7.28
N ALA A 269 -6.11 7.84 7.15
CA ALA A 269 -6.89 8.87 6.46
C ALA A 269 -7.18 8.49 5.00
N SER A 270 -8.44 8.59 4.61
CA SER A 270 -8.85 8.67 3.20
C SER A 270 -9.00 10.15 2.87
N SER A 271 -8.00 10.73 2.23
CA SER A 271 -8.06 12.14 1.93
C SER A 271 -9.00 12.41 0.75
N SER A 272 -9.81 13.44 0.92
CA SER A 272 -10.90 13.76 0.01
C SER A 272 -10.99 15.25 -0.25
N PHE A 273 -11.67 15.59 -1.35
CA PHE A 273 -12.10 16.95 -1.61
C PHE A 273 -13.00 17.42 -0.45
N GLY A 274 -12.48 18.27 0.43
CA GLY A 274 -13.23 18.89 1.53
C GLY A 274 -12.54 18.95 2.90
N GLY A 275 -11.32 18.44 3.06
CA GLY A 275 -10.49 18.68 4.26
C GLY A 275 -10.92 17.91 5.52
N TYR A 276 -11.09 16.59 5.42
CA TYR A 276 -11.60 15.77 6.53
C TYR A 276 -10.52 15.11 7.38
N THR A 277 -10.90 14.77 8.62
CA THR A 277 -10.05 14.08 9.59
C THR A 277 -10.17 12.55 9.46
N PRO A 278 -9.08 11.78 9.66
CA PRO A 278 -9.06 10.31 9.62
C PRO A 278 -10.02 9.60 10.59
N SER A 279 -10.59 10.34 11.55
CA SER A 279 -11.54 9.83 12.55
C SER A 279 -12.92 9.53 11.99
N THR A 280 -13.30 10.16 10.86
CA THR A 280 -14.64 10.03 10.27
C THR A 280 -14.63 9.11 9.07
N TYR A 281 -13.65 9.32 8.18
CA TYR A 281 -13.47 8.50 6.99
C TYR A 281 -12.11 7.84 7.00
N SER A 282 -12.09 6.57 6.63
CA SER A 282 -10.84 5.82 6.48
C SER A 282 -10.82 5.04 5.19
N LEU A 283 -9.68 4.44 4.90
CA LEU A 283 -9.44 3.66 3.70
C LEU A 283 -9.60 2.17 3.99
N ALA A 284 -10.31 1.49 3.10
CA ALA A 284 -10.33 0.05 3.01
C ALA A 284 -9.53 -0.37 1.76
N MET A 285 -8.66 -1.36 1.92
CA MET A 285 -7.87 -1.90 0.81
C MET A 285 -8.53 -3.15 0.25
N ILE A 286 -8.32 -3.46 -1.03
CA ILE A 286 -8.85 -4.70 -1.62
C ILE A 286 -8.45 -5.94 -0.80
N TRP A 287 -9.40 -6.86 -0.60
CA TRP A 287 -9.25 -8.03 0.25
C TRP A 287 -10.17 -9.17 -0.22
N GLU A 288 -9.62 -10.04 -1.05
CA GLU A 288 -10.35 -11.12 -1.73
C GLU A 288 -9.46 -12.35 -1.84
#